data_AF-A0A453M450-F1
#
_entry.id   AF-A0A453M450-F1
#
_cell.length_a   1.000
_cell.length_b   1.000
_cell.length_c   1.000
_cell.angle_alpha   90.00
_cell.angle_beta   90.00
_cell.angle_gamma   90.00
#
_symmetry.space_group_name_H-M   'P 1'
#
loop_
_entity.id
_entity.type
_entity.pdbx_description
1 polymer ?
#
loop_
_entity_poly.entity_id
_entity_poly.type
_entity_poly.pdbx_seq_one_letter_code
_entity_poly.pdbx_strand_id
1 'polypeptide(L)'
;MNCVIWVGKNLHVLSQIEGVDLEMYKENVLPRISEQVVNCKDDLAQFYLMDCIIQVFPDEYHLQTLETLLSAFPQLQPSVDIKTVLSQLMDRLSNYAATSPEVLPEFLQVEAFAKFSNAIGKVIEAQVDMPVVGAVTLYVSLLTFTLRVHPDRLDYVDQVLGACVKKLSGKEKLEDSRATKQIVALLSAPLEKYSNIVTALELSNYPRVMDYLDNATTKVMALVIIQSIMKNTTCISTSDKIEALFDLIKGLIKDMDGAQDDELDEEDFKEEQNSVARLIHMLHN
;
A
#
# COMPACT_ATOMS: atom_id res chain seq x y z
N MET A 1 -17.73 -22.37 -14.97
CA MET A 1 -18.14 -22.15 -13.56
C MET A 1 -18.12 -23.44 -12.73
N ASN A 2 -18.81 -24.52 -13.13
CA ASN A 2 -18.81 -25.77 -12.32
C ASN A 2 -17.43 -26.43 -12.17
N CYS A 3 -16.60 -26.53 -13.23
CA CYS A 3 -15.27 -27.15 -13.11
C CYS A 3 -14.31 -26.40 -12.17
N VAL A 4 -14.42 -25.07 -12.09
CA VAL A 4 -13.53 -24.22 -11.27
C VAL A 4 -13.79 -24.46 -9.77
N ILE A 5 -15.06 -24.62 -9.38
CA ILE A 5 -15.46 -24.96 -8.00
C ILE A 5 -14.95 -26.35 -7.58
N TRP A 6 -14.91 -27.31 -8.51
CA TRP A 6 -14.37 -28.65 -8.24
C TRP A 6 -12.85 -28.64 -8.05
N VAL A 7 -12.12 -27.79 -8.79
CA VAL A 7 -10.68 -27.62 -8.57
C VAL A 7 -10.39 -26.90 -7.25
N GLY A 8 -11.19 -25.91 -6.86
CA GLY A 8 -11.11 -25.28 -5.54
C GLY A 8 -11.34 -26.28 -4.40
N LYS A 9 -12.32 -27.19 -4.54
CA LYS A 9 -12.52 -28.30 -3.60
C LYS A 9 -11.32 -29.24 -3.55
N ASN A 10 -10.68 -29.53 -4.68
CA ASN A 10 -9.48 -30.37 -4.70
C ASN A 10 -8.30 -29.67 -4.00
N LEU A 11 -8.12 -28.36 -4.15
CA LEU A 11 -7.13 -27.60 -3.40
C LEU A 11 -7.42 -27.66 -1.89
N HIS A 12 -8.69 -27.50 -1.50
CA HIS A 12 -9.11 -27.63 -0.11
C HIS A 12 -8.88 -29.04 0.46
N VAL A 13 -9.12 -30.08 -0.33
CA VAL A 13 -8.78 -31.45 0.07
C VAL A 13 -7.27 -31.61 0.19
N LEU A 14 -6.48 -31.09 -0.75
CA LEU A 14 -5.01 -31.16 -0.70
C LEU A 14 -4.44 -30.50 0.55
N SER A 15 -4.98 -29.39 1.02
CA SER A 15 -4.54 -28.76 2.28
C SER A 15 -4.94 -29.53 3.54
N GLN A 16 -5.85 -30.51 3.42
CA GLN A 16 -6.33 -31.35 4.52
C GLN A 16 -5.74 -32.76 4.51
N ILE A 17 -4.94 -33.13 3.50
CA ILE A 17 -4.30 -34.45 3.45
C ILE A 17 -3.22 -34.53 4.54
N GLU A 18 -3.39 -35.47 5.48
CA GLU A 18 -2.33 -35.90 6.39
C GLU A 18 -1.10 -36.35 5.56
N GLY A 19 -0.03 -35.55 5.59
CA GLY A 19 1.22 -35.82 4.87
C GLY A 19 1.66 -34.74 3.87
N VAL A 20 0.85 -33.69 3.63
CA VAL A 20 1.35 -32.48 2.96
C VAL A 20 1.96 -31.59 4.02
N ASP A 21 3.21 -31.87 4.38
CA ASP A 21 4.02 -30.96 5.19
C ASP A 21 4.56 -29.79 4.36
N LEU A 22 5.24 -28.86 5.03
CA LEU A 22 5.79 -27.66 4.40
C LEU A 22 6.80 -28.01 3.29
N GLU A 23 7.60 -29.06 3.48
CA GLU A 23 8.62 -29.49 2.52
C GLU A 23 7.96 -30.03 1.24
N MET A 24 6.98 -30.92 1.39
CA MET A 24 6.18 -31.44 0.28
C MET A 24 5.43 -30.31 -0.45
N TYR A 25 4.88 -29.34 0.29
CA TYR A 25 4.20 -28.20 -0.30
C TYR A 25 5.15 -27.36 -1.15
N LYS A 26 6.32 -27.02 -0.59
CA LYS A 26 7.34 -26.19 -1.23
C LYS A 26 7.95 -26.84 -2.47
N GLU A 27 8.29 -28.13 -2.39
CA GLU A 27 9.03 -28.80 -3.47
C GLU A 27 8.13 -29.34 -4.58
N ASN A 28 6.89 -29.75 -4.26
CA ASN A 28 6.05 -30.49 -5.20
C ASN A 28 4.71 -29.84 -5.46
N VAL A 29 3.97 -29.47 -4.41
CA VAL A 29 2.56 -29.06 -4.57
C VAL A 29 2.45 -27.68 -5.20
N LEU A 30 3.05 -26.66 -4.60
CA LEU A 30 2.94 -25.28 -5.09
C LEU A 30 3.53 -25.11 -6.49
N PRO A 31 4.75 -25.57 -6.82
CA PRO A 31 5.31 -25.39 -8.16
C PRO A 31 4.41 -25.97 -9.26
N ARG A 32 3.85 -27.16 -9.02
CA ARG A 32 2.94 -27.82 -9.98
C ARG A 32 1.63 -27.07 -10.14
N ILE A 33 1.03 -26.61 -9.03
CA ILE A 33 -0.21 -25.83 -9.10
C ILE A 33 0.05 -24.51 -9.84
N SER A 34 1.10 -23.77 -9.48
CA SER A 34 1.46 -22.51 -10.14
C SER A 34 1.69 -22.69 -11.64
N GLU A 35 2.38 -23.76 -12.05
CA GLU A 35 2.56 -24.09 -13.47
C GLU A 35 1.21 -24.28 -14.19
N GLN A 36 0.28 -25.03 -13.61
CA GLN A 36 -1.04 -25.25 -14.21
C GLN A 36 -1.86 -23.95 -14.29
N VAL A 37 -1.79 -23.10 -13.26
CA VAL A 37 -2.46 -21.80 -13.26
C VAL A 37 -1.90 -20.91 -14.37
N VAL A 38 -0.59 -20.80 -14.49
CA VAL A 38 0.04 -19.98 -15.54
C VAL A 38 -0.29 -20.51 -16.95
N ASN A 39 -0.36 -21.83 -17.11
CA ASN A 39 -0.59 -22.49 -18.41
C ASN A 39 -2.06 -22.57 -18.84
N CYS A 40 -3.03 -22.38 -17.94
CA CYS A 40 -4.44 -22.46 -18.32
C CYS A 40 -4.91 -21.28 -19.19
N LYS A 41 -4.21 -20.13 -19.10
CA LYS A 41 -4.46 -18.91 -19.90
C LYS A 41 -5.92 -18.43 -19.90
N ASP A 42 -6.68 -18.76 -18.86
CA ASP A 42 -8.07 -18.35 -18.66
C ASP A 42 -8.16 -17.38 -17.48
N ASP A 43 -8.61 -16.16 -17.74
CA ASP A 43 -8.59 -15.06 -16.76
C ASP A 43 -9.35 -15.40 -15.47
N LEU A 44 -10.52 -15.99 -15.61
CA LEU A 44 -11.40 -16.33 -14.49
C LEU A 44 -10.80 -17.47 -13.66
N ALA A 45 -10.26 -18.50 -14.32
CA ALA A 45 -9.60 -19.61 -13.66
C ALA A 45 -8.31 -19.14 -12.98
N GLN A 46 -7.51 -18.29 -13.61
CA GLN A 46 -6.28 -17.77 -13.02
C GLN A 46 -6.55 -16.96 -11.77
N PHE A 47 -7.49 -16.02 -11.84
CA PHE A 47 -7.93 -15.25 -10.68
C PHE A 47 -8.40 -16.18 -9.55
N TYR A 48 -9.34 -17.07 -9.85
CA TYR A 48 -9.96 -17.94 -8.85
C TYR A 48 -8.95 -18.91 -8.22
N LEU A 49 -8.06 -19.51 -9.01
CA LEU A 49 -7.10 -20.49 -8.50
C LEU A 49 -6.04 -19.82 -7.64
N MET A 50 -5.56 -18.64 -8.00
CA MET A 50 -4.63 -17.89 -7.15
C MET A 50 -5.28 -17.45 -5.83
N ASP A 51 -6.52 -16.96 -5.89
CA ASP A 51 -7.30 -16.63 -4.69
C ASP A 51 -7.53 -17.88 -3.82
N CYS A 52 -7.84 -19.03 -4.42
CA CYS A 52 -7.96 -20.30 -3.69
C CYS A 52 -6.65 -20.72 -3.02
N ILE A 53 -5.51 -20.63 -3.71
CA ILE A 53 -4.20 -20.94 -3.11
C ILE A 53 -4.01 -20.08 -1.86
N ILE A 54 -4.23 -18.76 -1.99
CA ILE A 54 -4.07 -17.83 -0.88
C ILE A 54 -5.02 -18.17 0.25
N GLN A 55 -6.29 -18.50 0.00
CA GLN A 55 -7.28 -18.77 1.05
C GLN A 55 -7.09 -20.12 1.75
N VAL A 56 -6.69 -21.15 1.01
CA VAL A 56 -6.74 -22.54 1.46
C VAL A 56 -5.49 -22.95 2.25
N PHE A 57 -4.30 -22.52 1.82
CA PHE A 57 -3.06 -22.93 2.48
C PHE A 57 -2.70 -22.05 3.70
N PRO A 58 -1.95 -22.58 4.69
CA PRO A 58 -1.56 -21.84 5.90
C PRO A 58 -0.62 -20.66 5.64
N ASP A 59 -0.56 -19.72 6.60
CA ASP A 59 0.27 -18.51 6.50
C ASP A 59 1.76 -18.82 6.46
N GLU A 60 2.22 -19.77 7.28
CA GLU A 60 3.60 -20.27 7.29
C GLU A 60 4.02 -20.77 5.91
N TYR A 61 3.12 -21.47 5.20
CA TYR A 61 3.41 -22.02 3.89
C TYR A 61 3.58 -20.90 2.88
N HIS A 62 2.71 -19.89 2.91
CA HIS A 62 2.82 -18.71 2.06
C HIS A 62 4.12 -17.95 2.32
N LEU A 63 4.51 -17.78 3.58
CA LEU A 63 5.73 -17.07 3.95
C LEU A 63 6.99 -17.79 3.43
N GLN A 64 7.05 -19.10 3.63
CA GLN A 64 8.21 -19.94 3.28
C GLN A 64 8.31 -20.24 1.76
N THR A 65 7.22 -20.04 1.02
CA THR A 65 7.15 -20.23 -0.44
C THR A 65 6.88 -18.94 -1.22
N LEU A 66 7.03 -17.79 -0.57
CA LEU A 66 6.66 -16.48 -1.09
C LEU A 66 7.28 -16.19 -2.46
N GLU A 67 8.54 -16.58 -2.66
CA GLU A 67 9.24 -16.38 -3.92
C GLU A 67 8.60 -17.15 -5.09
N THR A 68 8.33 -18.44 -4.88
CA THR A 68 7.68 -19.30 -5.87
C THR A 68 6.29 -18.76 -6.21
N LEU A 69 5.49 -18.44 -5.19
CA LEU A 69 4.14 -17.92 -5.39
C LEU A 69 4.16 -16.58 -6.13
N LEU A 70 5.03 -15.65 -5.72
CA LEU A 70 5.12 -14.32 -6.32
C LEU A 70 5.62 -14.34 -7.78
N SER A 71 6.48 -15.31 -8.11
CA SER A 71 7.00 -15.47 -9.48
C SER A 71 5.93 -15.81 -10.52
N ALA A 72 4.78 -16.34 -10.09
CA ALA A 72 3.67 -16.70 -10.98
C ALA A 72 2.86 -15.48 -11.45
N PHE A 73 2.73 -14.43 -10.62
CA PHE A 73 1.84 -13.29 -10.92
C PHE A 73 2.18 -12.56 -12.23
N PRO A 74 3.44 -12.21 -12.53
CA PRO A 74 3.77 -11.55 -13.80
C PRO A 74 3.50 -12.40 -15.05
N GLN A 75 3.27 -13.72 -14.89
CA GLN A 75 3.04 -14.65 -15.99
C GLN A 75 1.55 -14.90 -16.26
N LEU A 76 0.66 -14.38 -15.42
CA LEU A 76 -0.79 -14.44 -15.60
C LEU A 76 -1.23 -13.54 -16.76
N GLN A 77 -2.45 -13.74 -17.24
CA GLN A 77 -3.01 -12.88 -18.28
C GLN A 77 -3.12 -11.42 -17.79
N PRO A 78 -2.82 -10.41 -18.63
CA PRO A 78 -2.86 -9.00 -18.20
C PRO A 78 -4.24 -8.52 -17.72
N SER A 79 -5.31 -9.17 -18.15
CA SER A 79 -6.71 -8.89 -17.76
C SER A 79 -7.10 -9.46 -16.39
N VAL A 80 -6.28 -10.33 -15.79
CA VAL A 80 -6.53 -10.86 -14.45
C VAL A 80 -6.43 -9.75 -13.41
N ASP A 81 -7.36 -9.71 -12.45
CA ASP A 81 -7.33 -8.76 -11.32
C ASP A 81 -6.26 -9.17 -10.28
N ILE A 82 -4.99 -9.11 -10.70
CA ILE A 82 -3.82 -9.44 -9.89
C ILE A 82 -3.74 -8.54 -8.66
N LYS A 83 -4.16 -7.27 -8.80
CA LYS A 83 -4.19 -6.29 -7.71
C LYS A 83 -4.95 -6.84 -6.50
N THR A 84 -6.16 -7.34 -6.72
CA THR A 84 -6.99 -7.87 -5.62
C THR A 84 -6.33 -9.07 -4.94
N VAL A 85 -5.79 -10.01 -5.72
CA VAL A 85 -5.17 -11.23 -5.20
C VAL A 85 -3.89 -10.93 -4.41
N LEU A 86 -3.01 -10.06 -4.93
CA LEU A 86 -1.79 -9.64 -4.22
C LEU A 86 -2.11 -8.83 -2.96
N SER A 87 -3.11 -7.94 -2.99
CA SER A 87 -3.56 -7.22 -1.81
C SER A 87 -4.05 -8.19 -0.72
N GLN A 88 -4.84 -9.20 -1.07
CA GLN A 88 -5.30 -10.23 -0.12
C GLN A 88 -4.13 -11.00 0.51
N LEU A 89 -3.11 -11.39 -0.26
CA LEU A 89 -1.92 -12.06 0.27
C LEU A 89 -1.16 -11.17 1.25
N MET A 90 -0.95 -9.89 0.90
CA MET A 90 -0.27 -8.93 1.77
C MET A 90 -1.07 -8.68 3.04
N ASP A 91 -2.39 -8.50 2.96
CA ASP A 91 -3.26 -8.30 4.13
C ASP A 91 -3.25 -9.53 5.05
N ARG A 92 -3.32 -10.72 4.46
CA ARG A 92 -3.27 -11.99 5.18
C ARG A 92 -1.95 -12.14 5.96
N LEU A 93 -0.82 -11.95 5.31
CA LEU A 93 0.50 -12.03 5.96
C LEU A 93 0.74 -10.88 6.95
N SER A 94 0.19 -9.70 6.69
CA SER A 94 0.19 -8.57 7.63
C SER A 94 -0.54 -8.94 8.92
N ASN A 95 -1.70 -9.60 8.82
CA ASN A 95 -2.47 -10.05 9.98
C ASN A 95 -1.78 -11.19 10.74
N TYR A 96 -1.12 -12.10 10.01
CA TYR A 96 -0.30 -13.14 10.59
C TYR A 96 0.82 -12.56 11.46
N ALA A 97 1.57 -11.59 10.93
CA ALA A 97 2.62 -10.89 11.67
C ALA A 97 2.11 -10.13 12.92
N ALA A 98 0.87 -9.63 12.90
CA ALA A 98 0.27 -8.96 14.05
C ALA A 98 -0.22 -9.93 15.13
N THR A 99 -0.68 -11.11 14.74
CA THR A 99 -1.25 -12.10 15.66
C THR A 99 -0.16 -12.99 16.26
N SER A 100 0.94 -13.19 15.53
CA SER A 100 2.10 -13.97 15.93
C SER A 100 3.40 -13.16 15.80
N PRO A 101 3.71 -12.27 16.75
CA PRO A 101 4.93 -11.46 16.70
C PRO A 101 6.23 -12.31 16.68
N GLU A 102 6.18 -13.55 17.17
CA GLU A 102 7.30 -14.50 17.14
C GLU A 102 7.80 -14.84 15.73
N VAL A 103 6.97 -14.67 14.70
CA VAL A 103 7.35 -14.96 13.30
C VAL A 103 7.95 -13.75 12.57
N LEU A 104 7.96 -12.56 13.17
CA LEU A 104 8.57 -11.36 12.56
C LEU A 104 10.03 -11.55 12.09
N PRO A 105 10.90 -12.29 12.80
CA PRO A 105 12.24 -12.59 12.31
C PRO A 105 12.25 -13.39 11.00
N GLU A 106 11.26 -14.26 10.79
CA GLU A 106 11.15 -15.05 9.56
C GLU A 106 10.82 -14.17 8.36
N PHE A 107 9.97 -13.16 8.52
CA PHE A 107 9.68 -12.18 7.46
C PHE A 107 10.93 -11.45 6.96
N LEU A 108 11.84 -11.12 7.87
CA LEU A 108 13.13 -10.54 7.53
C LEU A 108 14.03 -11.58 6.84
N GLN A 109 14.10 -12.80 7.37
CA GLN A 109 14.93 -13.88 6.81
C GLN A 109 14.53 -14.24 5.38
N VAL A 110 13.24 -14.28 5.07
CA VAL A 110 12.76 -14.57 3.71
C VAL A 110 12.75 -13.34 2.81
N GLU A 111 13.15 -12.17 3.32
CA GLU A 111 13.17 -10.89 2.62
C GLU A 111 11.79 -10.51 2.04
N ALA A 112 10.73 -10.68 2.85
CA ALA A 112 9.35 -10.57 2.38
C ALA A 112 9.05 -9.24 1.68
N PHE A 113 9.50 -8.11 2.26
CA PHE A 113 9.34 -6.79 1.65
C PHE A 113 9.97 -6.72 0.25
N ALA A 114 11.23 -7.15 0.10
CA ALA A 114 11.94 -7.08 -1.17
C ALA A 114 11.26 -7.92 -2.25
N LYS A 115 10.80 -9.13 -1.87
CA LYS A 115 10.06 -10.02 -2.77
C LYS A 115 8.74 -9.42 -3.22
N PHE A 116 7.94 -8.85 -2.31
CA PHE A 116 6.70 -8.16 -2.66
C PHE A 116 6.94 -6.95 -3.55
N SER A 117 7.89 -6.08 -3.18
CA SER A 117 8.24 -4.88 -3.94
C SER A 117 8.66 -5.22 -5.38
N ASN A 118 9.52 -6.24 -5.54
CA ASN A 118 9.95 -6.73 -6.85
C ASN A 118 8.78 -7.30 -7.66
N ALA A 119 7.94 -8.14 -7.04
CA ALA A 119 6.79 -8.74 -7.70
C ALA A 119 5.78 -7.69 -8.18
N ILE A 120 5.47 -6.69 -7.35
CA ILE A 120 4.57 -5.58 -7.71
C ILE A 120 5.16 -4.81 -8.90
N GLY A 121 6.46 -4.49 -8.88
CA GLY A 121 7.13 -3.85 -10.02
C GLY A 121 6.96 -4.64 -11.31
N LYS A 122 7.26 -5.95 -11.29
CA LYS A 122 7.10 -6.83 -12.45
C LYS A 122 5.65 -6.96 -12.92
N VAL A 123 4.68 -7.00 -12.01
CA VAL A 123 3.26 -7.05 -12.35
C VAL A 123 2.83 -5.76 -13.04
N ILE A 124 3.24 -4.62 -12.53
CA ILE A 124 2.94 -3.31 -13.14
C ILE A 124 3.58 -3.19 -14.53
N GLU A 125 4.79 -3.73 -14.72
CA GLU A 125 5.47 -3.78 -16.04
C GLU A 125 4.76 -4.74 -17.01
N ALA A 126 4.30 -5.90 -16.54
CA ALA A 126 3.61 -6.89 -17.35
C ALA A 126 2.19 -6.46 -17.75
N GLN A 127 1.50 -5.68 -16.90
CA GLN A 127 0.18 -5.11 -17.18
C GLN A 127 0.29 -3.69 -17.74
N VAL A 128 0.60 -3.57 -19.04
CA VAL A 128 0.82 -2.28 -19.72
C VAL A 128 -0.34 -1.30 -19.53
N ASP A 129 -1.58 -1.81 -19.56
CA ASP A 129 -2.81 -1.00 -19.42
C ASP A 129 -3.31 -0.88 -17.97
N MET A 130 -2.48 -1.20 -16.96
CA MET A 130 -2.88 -1.11 -15.56
C MET A 130 -3.29 0.33 -15.20
N PRO A 131 -4.53 0.56 -14.73
CA PRO A 131 -4.98 1.86 -14.24
C PRO A 131 -4.12 2.37 -13.07
N VAL A 132 -3.98 3.70 -12.94
CA VAL A 132 -3.24 4.32 -11.82
C VAL A 132 -3.76 3.83 -10.47
N VAL A 133 -5.08 3.81 -10.31
CA VAL A 133 -5.73 3.32 -9.09
C VAL A 133 -5.28 1.89 -8.76
N GLY A 134 -5.08 1.02 -9.75
CA GLY A 134 -4.61 -0.35 -9.53
C GLY A 134 -3.19 -0.41 -8.97
N ALA A 135 -2.27 0.35 -9.58
CA ALA A 135 -0.88 0.42 -9.11
C ALA A 135 -0.78 1.06 -7.72
N VAL A 136 -1.52 2.15 -7.47
CA VAL A 136 -1.52 2.82 -6.16
C VAL A 136 -2.13 1.92 -5.10
N THR A 137 -3.19 1.16 -5.38
CA THR A 137 -3.74 0.17 -4.42
C THR A 137 -2.71 -0.89 -4.04
N LEU A 138 -1.92 -1.40 -4.99
CA LEU A 138 -0.82 -2.33 -4.68
C LEU A 138 0.23 -1.68 -3.75
N TYR A 139 0.59 -0.42 -3.99
CA TYR A 139 1.49 0.32 -3.11
C TYR A 139 0.90 0.60 -1.73
N VAL A 140 -0.41 0.87 -1.61
CA VAL A 140 -1.11 1.02 -0.32
C VAL A 140 -1.05 -0.30 0.47
N SER A 141 -1.32 -1.43 -0.17
CA SER A 141 -1.21 -2.75 0.46
C SER A 141 0.23 -3.06 0.90
N LEU A 142 1.24 -2.77 0.05
CA LEU A 142 2.64 -2.97 0.40
C LEU A 142 3.07 -2.05 1.56
N LEU A 143 2.64 -0.79 1.56
CA LEU A 143 2.94 0.15 2.64
C LEU A 143 2.31 -0.31 3.95
N THR A 144 1.04 -0.74 3.91
CA THR A 144 0.32 -1.26 5.08
C THR A 144 1.03 -2.48 5.67
N PHE A 145 1.46 -3.42 4.80
CA PHE A 145 2.30 -4.55 5.18
C PHE A 145 3.60 -4.09 5.83
N THR A 146 4.31 -3.15 5.19
CA THR A 146 5.59 -2.63 5.67
C THR A 146 5.46 -1.98 7.05
N LEU A 147 4.45 -1.14 7.26
CA LEU A 147 4.20 -0.46 8.54
C LEU A 147 3.82 -1.43 9.67
N ARG A 148 3.37 -2.64 9.33
CA ARG A 148 3.02 -3.68 10.31
C ARG A 148 4.19 -4.61 10.61
N VAL A 149 4.90 -5.07 9.59
CA VAL A 149 5.98 -6.06 9.70
C VAL A 149 7.33 -5.42 9.98
N HIS A 150 7.57 -4.20 9.45
CA HIS A 150 8.82 -3.47 9.55
C HIS A 150 8.59 -2.02 10.01
N PRO A 151 8.00 -1.78 11.20
CA PRO A 151 7.63 -0.43 11.63
C PRO A 151 8.82 0.54 11.67
N ASP A 152 10.02 0.06 12.01
CA ASP A 152 11.22 0.91 12.16
C ASP A 152 11.97 1.17 10.83
N ARG A 153 11.53 0.56 9.71
CA ARG A 153 12.20 0.66 8.40
C ARG A 153 11.61 1.79 7.56
N LEU A 154 11.94 3.03 7.92
CA LEU A 154 11.56 4.22 7.16
C LEU A 154 12.07 4.20 5.71
N ASP A 155 13.21 3.53 5.47
CA ASP A 155 13.75 3.33 4.14
C ASP A 155 12.83 2.48 3.24
N TYR A 156 12.12 1.50 3.81
CA TYR A 156 11.13 0.72 3.06
C TYR A 156 9.88 1.55 2.76
N VAL A 157 9.42 2.35 3.72
CA VAL A 157 8.32 3.29 3.52
C VAL A 157 8.63 4.28 2.39
N ASP A 158 9.82 4.91 2.43
CA ASP A 158 10.23 5.88 1.41
C ASP A 158 10.43 5.22 0.03
N GLN A 159 10.88 3.96 -0.02
CA GLN A 159 10.95 3.19 -1.26
C GLN A 159 9.58 2.97 -1.91
N VAL A 160 8.54 2.67 -1.11
CA VAL A 160 7.17 2.50 -1.63
C VAL A 160 6.63 3.83 -2.16
N LEU A 161 6.84 4.92 -1.43
CA LEU A 161 6.47 6.26 -1.89
C LEU A 161 7.23 6.64 -3.17
N GLY A 162 8.52 6.36 -3.26
CA GLY A 162 9.34 6.59 -4.45
C GLY A 162 8.87 5.76 -5.66
N ALA A 163 8.44 4.51 -5.45
CA ALA A 163 7.84 3.70 -6.51
C ALA A 163 6.49 4.27 -7.00
N CYS A 164 5.70 4.84 -6.07
CA CYS A 164 4.49 5.57 -6.41
C CYS A 164 4.80 6.81 -7.27
N VAL A 165 5.77 7.65 -6.86
CA VAL A 165 6.21 8.82 -7.64
C VAL A 165 6.64 8.42 -9.05
N LYS A 166 7.42 7.34 -9.20
CA LYS A 166 7.82 6.83 -10.53
C LYS A 166 6.61 6.47 -11.39
N LYS A 167 5.57 5.85 -10.82
CA LYS A 167 4.36 5.49 -11.56
C LYS A 167 3.49 6.70 -11.93
N LEU A 168 3.52 7.75 -11.11
CA LEU A 168 2.82 9.02 -11.36
C LEU A 168 3.59 9.95 -12.30
N SER A 169 4.90 9.78 -12.41
CA SER A 169 5.74 10.62 -13.27
C SER A 169 5.26 10.65 -14.72
N GLY A 170 5.22 11.84 -15.30
CA GLY A 170 4.73 12.07 -16.67
C GLY A 170 3.20 12.19 -16.79
N LYS A 171 2.46 12.11 -15.68
CA LYS A 171 1.03 12.45 -15.64
C LYS A 171 0.85 13.87 -15.08
N GLU A 172 -0.19 14.56 -15.53
CA GLU A 172 -0.65 15.80 -14.90
C GLU A 172 -1.29 15.49 -13.52
N LYS A 173 -1.97 16.48 -12.93
CA LYS A 173 -2.76 16.29 -11.70
C LYS A 173 -3.76 15.15 -11.87
N LEU A 174 -3.99 14.41 -10.79
CA LEU A 174 -4.86 13.24 -10.81
C LEU A 174 -6.34 13.62 -10.84
N GLU A 175 -7.01 13.26 -11.93
CA GLU A 175 -8.45 13.48 -12.09
C GLU A 175 -9.31 12.28 -11.60
N ASP A 176 -8.77 11.06 -11.59
CA ASP A 176 -9.53 9.88 -11.13
C ASP A 176 -9.70 9.91 -9.60
N SER A 177 -10.90 10.29 -9.15
CA SER A 177 -11.29 10.33 -7.74
C SER A 177 -10.95 9.04 -6.96
N ARG A 178 -10.95 7.87 -7.60
CA ARG A 178 -10.58 6.61 -6.93
C ARG A 178 -9.07 6.52 -6.72
N ALA A 179 -8.26 6.93 -7.70
CA ALA A 179 -6.81 7.01 -7.55
C ALA A 179 -6.43 8.02 -6.47
N THR A 180 -7.08 9.19 -6.45
CA THR A 180 -6.89 10.23 -5.44
C THR A 180 -7.19 9.72 -4.03
N LYS A 181 -8.30 9.00 -3.83
CA LYS A 181 -8.61 8.33 -2.55
C LYS A 181 -7.53 7.33 -2.12
N GLN A 182 -6.95 6.58 -3.06
CA GLN A 182 -5.88 5.64 -2.74
C GLN A 182 -4.57 6.36 -2.38
N ILE A 183 -4.26 7.51 -2.99
CA ILE A 183 -3.10 8.31 -2.60
C ILE A 183 -3.29 8.94 -1.22
N VAL A 184 -4.49 9.43 -0.93
CA VAL A 184 -4.82 9.91 0.42
C VAL A 184 -4.59 8.77 1.43
N ALA A 185 -5.08 7.56 1.16
CA ALA A 185 -4.81 6.41 2.03
C ALA A 185 -3.32 6.08 2.15
N LEU A 186 -2.56 6.16 1.05
CA LEU A 186 -1.11 5.94 1.02
C LEU A 186 -0.37 6.94 1.92
N LEU A 187 -0.75 8.22 1.87
CA LEU A 187 -0.10 9.29 2.64
C LEU A 187 -0.59 9.36 4.10
N SER A 188 -1.80 8.91 4.39
CA SER A 188 -2.33 8.85 5.76
C SER A 188 -1.75 7.70 6.57
N ALA A 189 -1.47 6.55 5.94
CA ALA A 189 -1.02 5.35 6.66
C ALA A 189 0.24 5.56 7.53
N PRO A 190 1.31 6.24 7.06
CA PRO A 190 2.47 6.55 7.91
C PRO A 190 2.11 7.50 9.07
N LEU A 191 1.23 8.47 8.84
CA LEU A 191 0.82 9.46 9.84
C LEU A 191 -0.03 8.85 10.96
N GLU A 192 -0.76 7.78 10.65
CA GLU A 192 -1.54 7.02 11.63
C GLU A 192 -0.66 6.06 12.43
N LYS A 193 0.37 5.49 11.79
CA LYS A 193 1.27 4.51 12.41
C LYS A 193 2.31 5.17 13.31
N TYR A 194 2.94 6.24 12.85
CA TYR A 194 4.02 6.91 13.58
C TYR A 194 3.45 7.94 14.55
N SER A 195 3.74 7.76 15.84
CA SER A 195 3.38 8.73 16.88
C SER A 195 4.15 10.05 16.76
N ASN A 196 5.30 10.04 16.10
CA ASN A 196 6.07 11.24 15.84
C ASN A 196 5.95 11.62 14.37
N ILE A 197 5.11 12.62 14.04
CA ILE A 197 4.91 13.01 12.64
C ILE A 197 6.22 13.40 11.95
N VAL A 198 7.21 13.82 12.73
CA VAL A 198 8.53 14.22 12.26
C VAL A 198 9.21 13.11 11.46
N THR A 199 8.95 11.84 11.77
CA THR A 199 9.50 10.72 10.98
C THR A 199 8.86 10.62 9.61
N ALA A 200 7.59 11.01 9.46
CA ALA A 200 6.92 11.09 8.17
C ALA A 200 7.39 12.32 7.36
N LEU A 201 7.67 13.44 8.04
CA LEU A 201 8.25 14.64 7.42
C LEU A 201 9.68 14.43 6.90
N GLU A 202 10.42 13.46 7.46
CA GLU A 202 11.77 13.09 7.01
C GLU A 202 11.75 12.21 5.75
N LEU A 203 10.59 11.71 5.30
CA LEU A 203 10.46 10.89 4.11
C LEU A 203 10.60 11.75 2.83
N SER A 204 11.68 11.52 2.09
CA SER A 204 12.06 12.34 0.93
C SER A 204 11.03 12.32 -0.20
N ASN A 205 10.28 11.23 -0.36
CA ASN A 205 9.28 11.09 -1.41
C ASN A 205 7.86 11.47 -0.96
N TYR A 206 7.64 11.76 0.33
CA TYR A 206 6.31 12.17 0.81
C TYR A 206 5.83 13.47 0.16
N PRO A 207 6.60 14.58 0.17
CA PRO A 207 6.19 15.81 -0.51
C PRO A 207 6.01 15.61 -2.02
N ARG A 208 6.86 14.76 -2.63
CA ARG A 208 6.81 14.47 -4.07
C ARG A 208 5.53 13.76 -4.50
N VAL A 209 4.93 12.94 -3.63
CA VAL A 209 3.61 12.34 -3.91
C VAL A 209 2.52 13.41 -3.79
N MET A 210 2.62 14.33 -2.84
CA MET A 210 1.67 15.44 -2.68
C MET A 210 1.62 16.36 -3.90
N ASP A 211 2.74 16.55 -4.62
CA ASP A 211 2.79 17.40 -5.83
C ASP A 211 1.83 16.96 -6.95
N TYR A 212 1.34 15.71 -6.93
CA TYR A 212 0.39 15.18 -7.92
C TYR A 212 -1.09 15.38 -7.52
N LEU A 213 -1.35 15.89 -6.32
CA LEU A 213 -2.70 16.14 -5.83
C LEU A 213 -3.28 17.44 -6.41
N ASP A 214 -4.60 17.48 -6.55
CA ASP A 214 -5.33 18.71 -6.82
C ASP A 214 -5.40 19.59 -5.55
N ASN A 215 -5.86 20.83 -5.71
CA ASN A 215 -5.87 21.79 -4.61
C ASN A 215 -6.80 21.33 -3.48
N ALA A 216 -7.98 20.80 -3.84
CA ALA A 216 -8.95 20.27 -2.88
C ALA A 216 -8.37 19.12 -2.05
N THR A 217 -7.72 18.13 -2.68
CA THR A 217 -7.13 17.00 -1.96
C THR A 217 -5.88 17.41 -1.18
N THR A 218 -5.12 18.39 -1.67
CA THR A 218 -3.99 18.96 -0.92
C THR A 218 -4.46 19.57 0.41
N LYS A 219 -5.59 20.30 0.40
CA LYS A 219 -6.20 20.83 1.63
C LYS A 219 -6.64 19.71 2.58
N VAL A 220 -7.29 18.66 2.06
CA VAL A 220 -7.66 17.48 2.87
C VAL A 220 -6.44 16.85 3.53
N MET A 221 -5.35 16.64 2.78
CA MET A 221 -4.12 16.08 3.34
C MET A 221 -3.47 16.99 4.37
N ALA A 222 -3.45 18.30 4.15
CA ALA A 222 -2.95 19.26 5.12
C ALA A 222 -3.72 19.19 6.45
N LEU A 223 -5.05 19.05 6.41
CA LEU A 223 -5.87 18.86 7.61
C LEU A 223 -5.56 17.54 8.32
N VAL A 224 -5.37 16.44 7.58
CA VAL A 224 -4.97 15.14 8.16
C VAL A 224 -3.61 15.24 8.88
N ILE A 225 -2.64 15.95 8.29
CA ILE A 225 -1.33 16.19 8.90
C ILE A 225 -1.49 16.97 10.21
N ILE A 226 -2.26 18.07 10.21
CA ILE A 226 -2.53 18.88 11.41
C ILE A 226 -3.19 18.04 12.50
N GLN A 227 -4.22 17.26 12.14
CA GLN A 227 -4.92 16.39 13.09
C GLN A 227 -3.98 15.33 13.69
N SER A 228 -3.08 14.75 12.90
CA SER A 228 -2.08 13.80 13.41
C SER A 228 -1.10 14.47 14.40
N ILE A 229 -0.60 15.67 14.10
CA ILE A 229 0.26 16.45 15.01
C ILE A 229 -0.45 16.71 16.34
N MET A 230 -1.69 17.17 16.26
CA MET A 230 -2.51 17.50 17.41
C MET A 230 -2.79 16.27 18.27
N LYS A 231 -3.20 15.15 17.65
CA LYS A 231 -3.52 13.90 18.34
C LYS A 231 -2.33 13.35 19.11
N ASN A 232 -1.13 13.47 18.55
CA ASN A 232 0.09 12.94 19.14
C ASN A 232 0.84 13.95 20.01
N THR A 233 0.35 15.18 20.17
CA THR A 233 1.03 16.28 20.87
C THR A 233 2.48 16.48 20.41
N THR A 234 2.74 16.28 19.11
CA THR A 234 4.10 16.30 18.57
C THR A 234 4.66 17.72 18.61
N CYS A 235 5.72 17.94 19.38
CA CYS A 235 6.42 19.22 19.42
C CYS A 235 7.42 19.31 18.26
N ILE A 236 7.32 20.38 17.46
CA ILE A 236 8.24 20.65 16.37
C ILE A 236 9.11 21.85 16.76
N SER A 237 10.41 21.62 16.90
CA SER A 237 11.33 22.58 17.54
C SER A 237 12.51 23.00 16.66
N THR A 238 12.60 22.51 15.41
CA THR A 238 13.70 22.84 14.49
C THR A 238 13.19 23.57 13.27
N SER A 239 13.87 24.65 12.87
CA SER A 239 13.48 25.50 11.73
C SER A 239 13.19 24.69 10.46
N ASP A 240 14.06 23.76 10.08
CA ASP A 240 13.92 22.96 8.85
C ASP A 240 12.62 22.13 8.84
N LYS A 241 12.22 21.60 10.01
CA LYS A 241 10.98 20.81 10.17
C LYS A 241 9.74 21.68 10.14
N ILE A 242 9.85 22.90 10.66
CA ILE A 242 8.79 23.91 10.61
C ILE A 242 8.57 24.33 9.15
N GLU A 243 9.64 24.63 8.41
CA GLU A 243 9.57 24.98 6.99
C GLU A 243 8.93 23.87 6.14
N ALA A 244 9.40 22.62 6.31
CA ALA A 244 8.82 21.47 5.63
C ALA A 244 7.32 21.29 5.95
N LEU A 245 6.91 21.51 7.20
CA LEU A 245 5.51 21.46 7.58
C LEU A 245 4.70 22.58 6.91
N PHE A 246 5.19 23.81 6.91
CA PHE A 246 4.55 24.94 6.25
C PHE A 246 4.39 24.72 4.74
N ASP A 247 5.36 24.08 4.10
CA ASP A 247 5.26 23.69 2.70
C ASP A 247 4.15 22.68 2.44
N LEU A 248 3.90 21.75 3.37
CA LEU A 248 2.84 20.75 3.26
C LEU A 248 1.45 21.34 3.52
N ILE A 249 1.34 22.37 4.37
CA ILE A 249 0.06 23.02 4.70
C ILE A 249 -0.17 24.32 3.92
N LYS A 250 0.72 24.69 2.99
CA LYS A 250 0.67 25.97 2.26
C LYS A 250 -0.68 26.25 1.59
N GLY A 251 -1.36 25.19 1.14
CA GLY A 251 -2.69 25.28 0.50
C GLY A 251 -3.83 25.70 1.45
N LEU A 252 -3.61 25.67 2.76
CA LEU A 252 -4.53 26.22 3.78
C LEU A 252 -4.21 27.68 4.14
N ILE A 253 -3.02 28.18 3.76
CA ILE A 253 -2.51 29.50 4.16
C ILE A 253 -2.61 30.51 3.01
N LYS A 254 -2.35 30.06 1.78
CA LYS A 254 -2.44 30.88 0.58
C LYS A 254 -3.49 30.31 -0.35
N ASP A 255 -4.34 31.18 -0.88
CA ASP A 255 -5.21 30.84 -2.00
C ASP A 255 -4.34 30.37 -3.15
N MET A 256 -4.56 29.12 -3.58
CA MET A 256 -3.82 28.54 -4.69
C MET A 256 -4.32 29.16 -5.99
N ASP A 257 -3.42 29.82 -6.74
CA ASP A 257 -3.74 30.51 -8.00
C ASP A 257 -4.61 29.63 -8.92
N GLY A 258 -5.76 30.16 -9.32
CA GLY A 258 -6.71 29.47 -10.20
C GLY A 258 -7.92 28.85 -9.51
N ALA A 259 -8.16 29.13 -8.22
CA ALA A 259 -9.48 28.95 -7.64
C ALA A 259 -10.47 29.80 -8.45
N GLN A 260 -11.24 29.14 -9.32
CA GLN A 260 -12.51 29.72 -9.73
C GLN A 260 -13.30 29.97 -8.45
N ASP A 261 -14.03 31.08 -8.47
CA ASP A 261 -14.85 31.68 -7.42
C ASP A 261 -16.01 30.75 -7.01
N ASP A 262 -15.72 29.47 -6.78
CA ASP A 262 -16.60 28.55 -6.07
C ASP A 262 -16.69 29.14 -4.66
N GLU A 263 -17.89 29.61 -4.31
CA GLU A 263 -18.24 30.12 -2.98
C GLU A 263 -17.51 29.30 -1.93
N LEU A 264 -16.39 29.84 -1.42
CA LEU A 264 -15.69 29.24 -0.29
C LEU A 264 -16.72 29.26 0.83
N ASP A 265 -17.17 28.07 1.24
CA ASP A 265 -18.02 27.97 2.40
C ASP A 265 -17.27 28.64 3.56
N GLU A 266 -17.80 29.77 4.02
CA GLU A 266 -17.17 30.57 5.08
C GLU A 266 -16.99 29.71 6.35
N GLU A 267 -17.85 28.70 6.55
CA GLU A 267 -17.71 27.73 7.64
C GLU A 267 -16.48 26.84 7.42
N ASP A 268 -16.32 26.25 6.23
CA ASP A 268 -15.16 25.40 5.91
C ASP A 268 -13.85 26.18 6.03
N PHE A 269 -13.78 27.39 5.48
CA PHE A 269 -12.58 28.22 5.61
C PHE A 269 -12.27 28.55 7.07
N LYS A 270 -13.30 28.84 7.87
CA LYS A 270 -13.13 29.09 9.30
C LYS A 270 -12.62 27.86 10.05
N GLU A 271 -13.07 26.66 9.70
CA GLU A 271 -12.55 25.41 10.25
C GLU A 271 -11.09 25.17 9.86
N GLU A 272 -10.71 25.45 8.61
CA GLU A 272 -9.34 25.39 8.12
C GLU A 272 -8.43 26.34 8.95
N GLN A 273 -8.81 27.61 9.07
CA GLN A 273 -8.03 28.60 9.83
C GLN A 273 -7.95 28.28 11.32
N ASN A 274 -9.02 27.74 11.92
CA ASN A 274 -8.97 27.25 13.31
C ASN A 274 -7.96 26.11 13.48
N SER A 275 -7.84 25.23 12.49
CA SER A 275 -6.89 24.11 12.51
C SER A 275 -5.44 24.61 12.41
N VAL A 276 -5.18 25.57 11.51
CA VAL A 276 -3.87 26.24 11.40
C VAL A 276 -3.51 26.97 12.69
N ALA A 277 -4.45 27.71 13.30
CA ALA A 277 -4.20 28.40 14.56
C ALA A 277 -3.82 27.43 15.69
N ARG A 278 -4.49 26.28 15.79
CA ARG A 278 -4.14 25.23 16.76
C ARG A 278 -2.76 24.63 16.51
N LEU A 279 -2.36 24.48 15.26
CA LEU A 279 -1.03 24.01 14.90
C LEU A 279 0.06 24.97 15.38
N ILE A 280 -0.14 26.29 15.25
CA ILE A 280 0.85 27.29 15.71
C ILE A 280 1.13 27.14 17.21
N HIS A 281 0.12 26.79 18.01
CA HIS A 281 0.32 26.52 19.44
C HIS A 281 1.18 25.29 19.74
N MET A 282 1.35 24.38 18.78
CA MET A 282 2.21 23.20 18.89
C MET A 282 3.68 23.48 18.51
N LEU A 283 3.97 24.67 17.96
CA LEU A 283 5.32 25.12 17.64
C LEU A 283 5.96 25.70 18.90
N HIS A 284 7.04 25.09 19.37
CA HIS A 284 7.83 25.61 20.49
C HIS A 284 9.05 26.37 19.96
N ASN A 285 9.29 27.55 20.54
CA ASN A 285 10.51 28.34 20.36
C ASN A 285 11.73 27.65 20.99
#